data_AF-A0A955F5Q1-F1
#
_entry.id   AF-A0A955F5Q1-F1
#
_cell.length_a   1.000
_cell.length_b   1.000
_cell.length_c   1.000
_cell.angle_alpha   90.00
_cell.angle_beta   90.00
_cell.angle_gamma   90.00
#
_symmetry.space_group_name_H-M   'P 1'
#
loop_
_entity.id
_entity.type
_entity.pdbx_description
1 polymer ?
#
loop_
_entity_poly.entity_id
_entity_poly.type
_entity_poly.pdbx_seq_one_letter_code
_entity_poly.pdbx_strand_id
1 'polypeptide(L)'
;MQENAIALPVSIVSPTDIARLTREIEAIDNFFREQVIRSGGASANTLPRLSKLMDQLAADNQLNLLNEPDRAKVLELLERLHAAAPVMHISFSVDPPGAYVQNIVEWLRRNIHQHTLVTVGLQPNIGAGCVVRTTNKLFDFSLREYFSQKRDFFIEKLHVAISDEAQAPTADTAPETPEQSPVPQAAATPVEQPRSAAQQPVLAQETVTPPIPAPAPLPAEENGGSA
;
A
#
# COMPACT_ATOMS: atom_id res chain seq x y z
N MET A 1 -4.99 34.07 15.62
CA MET A 1 -3.79 33.23 15.47
C MET A 1 -4.18 32.11 14.52
N GLN A 2 -3.56 32.03 13.35
CA GLN A 2 -3.78 30.92 12.43
C GLN A 2 -2.98 29.73 12.99
N GLU A 3 -3.65 28.77 13.60
CA GLU A 3 -3.03 27.48 13.87
C GLU A 3 -2.64 26.90 12.50
N ASN A 4 -1.34 26.66 12.29
CA ASN A 4 -0.85 26.00 11.08
C ASN A 4 -1.48 24.62 11.04
N ALA A 5 -2.59 24.50 10.28
CA ALA A 5 -3.29 23.25 10.10
C ALA A 5 -2.34 22.27 9.40
N ILE A 6 -1.89 21.27 10.13
CA ILE A 6 -1.00 20.23 9.61
C ILE A 6 -1.78 19.48 8.52
N ALA A 7 -1.28 19.56 7.28
CA ALA A 7 -1.88 18.92 6.13
C ALA A 7 -1.49 17.45 6.08
N LEU A 8 -2.45 16.57 5.79
CA LEU A 8 -2.20 15.13 5.68
C LEU A 8 -1.74 14.76 4.25
N PRO A 9 -0.51 14.24 4.07
CA PRO A 9 -0.03 13.76 2.78
C PRO A 9 -0.98 12.74 2.14
N VAL A 10 -1.05 12.76 0.81
CA VAL A 10 -1.88 11.83 0.02
C VAL A 10 -1.39 10.38 0.16
N SER A 11 -0.11 10.18 0.53
CA SER A 11 0.48 8.85 0.75
C SER A 11 -0.06 8.13 1.99
N ILE A 12 -0.61 8.87 2.96
CA ILE A 12 -1.26 8.29 4.15
C ILE A 12 -2.71 8.02 3.79
N VAL A 13 -3.04 6.78 3.43
CA VAL A 13 -4.33 6.43 2.85
C VAL A 13 -5.28 5.83 3.89
N SER A 14 -4.74 4.95 4.74
CA SER A 14 -5.53 4.05 5.57
C SER A 14 -5.40 4.34 7.07
N PRO A 15 -6.35 3.88 7.91
CA PRO A 15 -6.19 3.92 9.37
C PRO A 15 -4.96 3.16 9.86
N THR A 16 -4.54 2.12 9.14
CA THR A 16 -3.33 1.36 9.45
C THR A 16 -2.06 2.19 9.29
N ASP A 17 -2.01 3.10 8.32
CA ASP A 17 -0.88 4.00 8.13
C ASP A 17 -0.74 4.97 9.31
N ILE A 18 -1.86 5.50 9.80
CA ILE A 18 -1.89 6.35 11.01
C ILE A 18 -1.36 5.57 12.21
N ALA A 19 -1.89 4.38 12.47
CA ALA A 19 -1.44 3.56 13.59
C ALA A 19 0.06 3.21 13.50
N ARG A 20 0.59 3.02 12.29
CA ARG A 20 2.02 2.81 12.06
C ARG A 20 2.83 4.07 12.40
N LEU A 21 2.39 5.24 11.92
CA LEU A 21 3.04 6.53 12.20
C LEU A 21 3.00 6.89 13.69
N THR A 22 1.90 6.59 14.39
CA THR A 22 1.78 6.78 15.85
C THR A 22 2.83 5.96 16.60
N ARG A 23 2.97 4.67 16.28
CA ARG A 23 4.02 3.82 16.90
C ARG A 23 5.42 4.29 16.55
N GLU A 24 5.60 4.82 15.34
CA GLU A 24 6.89 5.34 14.89
C GLU A 24 7.27 6.61 15.66
N ILE A 25 6.35 7.54 15.90
CA ILE A 25 6.63 8.75 16.69
C ILE A 25 6.93 8.40 18.15
N GLU A 26 6.20 7.46 18.74
CA GLU A 26 6.48 6.93 20.09
C GLU A 26 7.87 6.27 20.15
N ALA A 27 8.26 5.53 19.13
CA ALA A 27 9.59 4.93 19.04
C ALA A 27 10.71 5.99 18.97
N ILE A 28 10.47 7.11 18.29
CA ILE A 28 11.41 8.25 18.24
C ILE A 28 11.53 8.89 19.62
N ASP A 29 10.43 9.11 20.32
CA ASP A 29 10.45 9.67 21.69
C ASP A 29 11.19 8.75 22.67
N ASN A 30 10.93 7.44 22.60
CA ASN A 30 11.64 6.44 23.41
C ASN A 30 13.14 6.45 23.11
N PHE A 31 13.53 6.54 21.83
CA PHE A 31 14.93 6.65 21.44
C PHE A 31 15.62 7.88 22.06
N PHE A 32 14.99 9.07 22.00
CA PHE A 32 15.56 10.26 22.62
C PHE A 32 15.64 10.16 24.14
N ARG A 33 14.64 9.57 24.79
CA ARG A 33 14.66 9.32 26.23
C ARG A 33 15.82 8.41 26.63
N GLU A 34 16.06 7.33 25.89
CA GLU A 34 17.19 6.44 26.13
C GLU A 34 18.54 7.12 25.90
N GLN A 35 18.65 7.95 24.86
CA GLN A 35 19.87 8.70 24.57
C GLN A 35 20.24 9.66 25.71
N VAL A 36 19.27 10.41 26.26
CA VAL A 36 19.52 11.32 27.39
C VAL A 36 20.10 10.58 28.60
N ILE A 37 19.63 9.35 28.86
CA ILE A 37 20.15 8.49 29.95
C ILE A 37 21.58 8.02 29.64
N ARG A 38 21.84 7.58 28.41
CA ARG A 38 23.16 7.03 28.03
C ARG A 38 24.25 8.10 27.91
N SER A 39 23.90 9.29 27.44
CA SER A 39 24.84 10.38 27.14
C SER A 39 25.03 11.38 28.30
N GLY A 40 24.49 11.09 29.48
CA GLY A 40 24.68 11.94 30.67
C GLY A 40 24.09 13.34 30.50
N GLY A 41 22.97 13.47 29.78
CA GLY A 41 22.30 14.76 29.54
C GLY A 41 22.78 15.53 28.30
N ALA A 42 23.76 15.02 27.54
CA ALA A 42 24.08 15.60 26.24
C ALA A 42 22.94 15.32 25.23
N SER A 43 22.46 16.37 24.55
CA SER A 43 21.42 16.26 23.54
C SER A 43 21.91 15.44 22.34
N ALA A 44 21.21 14.36 22.01
CA ALA A 44 21.50 13.59 20.81
C ALA A 44 21.09 14.39 19.56
N ASN A 45 22.04 14.64 18.67
CA ASN A 45 21.81 15.32 17.40
C ASN A 45 21.50 14.37 16.24
N THR A 46 21.42 13.06 16.50
CA THR A 46 21.20 12.05 15.46
C THR A 46 19.77 11.50 15.55
N LEU A 47 19.04 11.61 14.44
CA LEU A 47 17.69 11.07 14.33
C LEU A 47 17.78 9.56 14.02
N PRO A 48 16.91 8.71 14.61
CA PRO A 48 16.80 7.31 14.21
C PRO A 48 16.31 7.21 12.76
N ARG A 49 16.48 6.04 12.14
CA ARG A 49 16.02 5.79 10.77
C ARG A 49 14.49 5.88 10.71
N LEU A 50 13.99 6.79 9.89
CA LEU A 50 12.56 6.99 9.66
C LEU A 50 12.04 6.18 8.46
N SER A 51 10.73 5.97 8.46
CA SER A 51 9.96 5.48 7.34
C SER A 51 9.72 6.59 6.33
N LYS A 52 9.58 6.22 5.05
CA LYS A 52 9.30 7.17 3.97
C LYS A 52 8.01 7.98 4.19
N LEU A 53 7.02 7.40 4.87
CA LEU A 53 5.75 8.07 5.17
C LEU A 53 5.95 9.15 6.23
N MET A 54 6.75 8.88 7.26
CA MET A 54 7.08 9.86 8.30
C MET A 54 7.95 10.99 7.74
N ASP A 55 8.95 10.66 6.91
CA ASP A 55 9.78 11.64 6.21
C ASP A 55 8.92 12.59 5.36
N GLN A 56 7.96 12.04 4.61
CA GLN A 56 7.05 12.83 3.79
C GLN A 56 6.12 13.70 4.64
N LEU A 57 5.55 13.16 5.72
CA LEU A 57 4.70 13.92 6.64
C LEU A 57 5.46 15.09 7.26
N ALA A 58 6.70 14.87 7.69
CA ALA A 58 7.55 15.91 8.25
C ALA A 58 7.94 16.97 7.20
N ALA A 59 8.31 16.53 5.99
CA ALA A 59 8.70 17.42 4.90
C ALA A 59 7.54 18.31 4.43
N ASP A 60 6.35 17.72 4.19
CA ASP A 60 5.18 18.44 3.69
C ASP A 60 4.68 19.49 4.69
N ASN A 61 4.91 19.28 5.99
CA ASN A 61 4.49 20.17 7.07
C ASN A 61 5.63 20.99 7.69
N GLN A 62 6.85 20.90 7.14
CA GLN A 62 8.03 21.61 7.63
C GLN A 62 8.31 21.36 9.12
N LEU A 63 8.09 20.12 9.58
CA LEU A 63 8.23 19.75 10.98
C LEU A 63 9.65 19.26 11.27
N ASN A 64 10.22 19.70 12.39
CA ASN A 64 11.51 19.21 12.84
C ASN A 64 11.33 18.16 13.94
N LEU A 65 11.49 16.88 13.59
CA LEU A 65 11.31 15.77 14.53
C LEU A 65 12.40 15.69 15.61
N LEU A 66 13.48 16.49 15.52
CA LEU A 66 14.43 16.65 16.64
C LEU A 66 13.79 17.44 17.80
N ASN A 67 12.83 18.32 17.50
CA ASN A 67 12.14 19.14 18.48
C ASN A 67 10.98 18.37 19.12
N GLU A 68 11.02 18.21 20.44
CA GLU A 68 9.92 17.64 21.23
C GLU A 68 8.54 18.29 20.97
N PRO A 69 8.39 19.64 20.90
CA PRO A 69 7.08 20.23 20.66
C PRO A 69 6.50 19.88 19.29
N ASP A 70 7.32 19.64 18.27
CA ASP A 70 6.81 19.26 16.94
C ASP A 70 6.40 17.79 16.92
N ARG A 71 7.13 16.90 17.62
CA ARG A 71 6.71 15.50 17.80
C ARG A 71 5.39 15.38 18.55
N ALA A 72 5.21 16.16 19.62
CA ALA A 72 3.96 16.21 20.37
C ALA A 72 2.77 16.64 19.50
N LYS A 73 2.94 17.65 18.64
CA LYS A 73 1.90 18.08 17.68
C LYS A 73 1.54 16.98 16.69
N VAL A 74 2.53 16.26 16.16
CA VAL A 74 2.30 15.14 15.24
C VAL A 74 1.52 14.04 15.95
N LEU A 75 1.92 13.68 17.16
CA LEU A 75 1.23 12.66 17.95
C LEU A 75 -0.23 13.06 18.21
N GLU A 76 -0.47 14.27 18.70
CA GLU A 76 -1.83 14.78 18.96
C GLU A 76 -2.69 14.78 17.69
N LEU A 77 -2.13 15.19 16.55
CA LEU A 77 -2.81 15.13 15.26
C LEU A 77 -3.18 13.70 14.89
N LEU A 78 -2.23 12.76 14.98
CA LEU A 78 -2.46 11.36 14.60
C LEU A 78 -3.51 10.70 15.51
N GLU A 79 -3.50 10.99 16.81
CA GLU A 79 -4.53 10.53 17.76
C GLU A 79 -5.91 11.11 17.43
N ARG A 80 -5.96 12.42 17.13
CA ARG A 80 -7.20 13.10 16.71
C ARG A 80 -7.75 12.53 15.42
N LEU A 81 -6.88 12.28 14.43
CA LEU A 81 -7.26 11.64 13.18
C LEU A 81 -7.75 10.21 13.41
N HIS A 82 -7.07 9.43 14.24
CA HIS A 82 -7.51 8.08 14.57
C HIS A 82 -8.90 8.05 15.21
N ALA A 83 -9.24 9.04 16.04
CA ALA A 83 -10.53 9.12 16.72
C ALA A 83 -11.66 9.71 15.85
N ALA A 84 -11.37 10.73 15.05
CA ALA A 84 -12.38 11.56 14.40
C ALA A 84 -12.43 11.47 12.87
N ALA A 85 -11.42 10.87 12.22
CA ALA A 85 -11.39 10.82 10.75
C ALA A 85 -12.52 9.94 10.19
N PRO A 86 -13.25 10.40 9.16
CA PRO A 86 -14.23 9.57 8.47
C PRO A 86 -13.51 8.45 7.70
N VAL A 87 -13.89 7.21 7.98
CA VAL A 87 -13.34 6.02 7.31
C VAL A 87 -14.33 5.51 6.28
N MET A 88 -13.86 5.39 5.04
CA MET A 88 -14.62 4.81 3.92
C MET A 88 -14.04 3.44 3.57
N HIS A 89 -14.90 2.45 3.38
CA HIS A 89 -14.52 1.11 2.95
C HIS A 89 -14.80 0.97 1.45
N ILE A 90 -13.77 0.74 0.64
CA ILE A 90 -13.93 0.57 -0.81
C ILE A 90 -13.52 -0.85 -1.18
N SER A 91 -14.46 -1.62 -1.72
CA SER A 91 -14.22 -2.98 -2.17
C SER A 91 -14.08 -3.04 -3.69
N PHE A 92 -13.00 -3.64 -4.17
CA PHE A 92 -12.71 -3.84 -5.60
C PHE A 92 -12.79 -5.32 -5.98
N SER A 93 -12.98 -5.63 -7.25
CA SER A 93 -12.95 -7.03 -7.72
C SER A 93 -11.53 -7.62 -7.73
N VAL A 94 -10.52 -6.77 -7.91
CA VAL A 94 -9.09 -7.11 -7.94
C VAL A 94 -8.29 -6.08 -7.13
N ASP A 95 -7.06 -6.41 -6.76
CA ASP A 95 -6.18 -5.52 -6.00
C ASP A 95 -5.82 -4.26 -6.80
N PRO A 96 -6.25 -3.06 -6.36
CA PRO A 96 -5.98 -1.84 -7.10
C PRO A 96 -4.51 -1.40 -6.91
N PRO A 97 -3.86 -0.86 -7.96
CA PRO A 97 -2.53 -0.25 -7.80
C PRO A 97 -2.55 0.89 -6.77
N GLY A 98 -1.50 1.01 -5.95
CA GLY A 98 -1.44 2.01 -4.86
C GLY A 98 -1.65 3.46 -5.33
N ALA A 99 -1.09 3.84 -6.50
CA ALA A 99 -1.28 5.17 -7.09
C ALA A 99 -2.75 5.46 -7.46
N TYR A 100 -3.50 4.43 -7.87
CA TYR A 100 -4.93 4.58 -8.16
C TYR A 100 -5.72 4.88 -6.88
N VAL A 101 -5.40 4.20 -5.77
CA VAL A 101 -6.02 4.48 -4.47
C VAL A 101 -5.66 5.88 -3.96
N GLN A 102 -4.41 6.32 -4.16
CA GLN A 102 -3.99 7.68 -3.82
C GLN A 102 -4.79 8.75 -4.58
N ASN A 103 -5.04 8.56 -5.89
CA ASN A 103 -5.88 9.48 -6.67
C ASN A 103 -7.33 9.54 -6.14
N ILE A 104 -7.88 8.40 -5.73
CA ILE A 104 -9.21 8.35 -5.09
C ILE A 104 -9.20 9.15 -3.78
N VAL A 105 -8.20 8.95 -2.93
CA VAL A 105 -8.08 9.64 -1.64
C VAL A 105 -7.91 11.15 -1.85
N GLU A 106 -7.08 11.56 -2.79
CA GLU A 106 -6.90 12.97 -3.14
C GLU A 106 -8.23 13.60 -3.56
N TRP A 107 -8.99 12.93 -4.42
CA TRP A 107 -10.31 13.38 -4.84
C TRP A 107 -11.29 13.45 -3.65
N LEU A 108 -11.33 12.43 -2.78
CA LEU A 108 -12.18 12.42 -1.59
C LEU A 108 -11.83 13.55 -0.61
N ARG A 109 -10.55 13.85 -0.45
CA ARG A 109 -10.10 14.94 0.45
C ARG A 109 -10.44 16.32 -0.08
N ARG A 110 -10.38 16.50 -1.40
CA ARG A 110 -10.76 17.75 -2.08
C ARG A 110 -12.28 17.98 -2.06
N ASN A 111 -13.08 16.92 -2.20
CA ASN A 111 -14.53 17.06 -2.46
C ASN A 111 -15.42 16.71 -1.26
N ILE A 112 -14.96 15.89 -0.30
CA ILE A 112 -15.78 15.40 0.81
C ILE A 112 -15.25 15.90 2.15
N HIS A 113 -14.06 15.45 2.56
CA HIS A 113 -13.48 15.81 3.85
C HIS A 113 -11.95 15.64 3.84
N GLN A 114 -11.23 16.68 4.26
CA GLN A 114 -9.75 16.77 4.17
C GLN A 114 -9.01 15.63 4.88
N HIS A 115 -9.61 15.05 5.93
CA HIS A 115 -9.04 13.96 6.71
C HIS A 115 -9.66 12.59 6.42
N THR A 116 -10.30 12.42 5.25
CA THR A 116 -10.87 11.10 4.88
C THR A 116 -9.78 10.04 4.79
N LEU A 117 -10.08 8.86 5.35
CA LEU A 117 -9.27 7.65 5.26
C LEU A 117 -10.03 6.58 4.50
N VAL A 118 -9.29 5.71 3.81
CA VAL A 118 -9.84 4.65 2.98
C VAL A 118 -9.28 3.30 3.41
N THR A 119 -10.19 2.36 3.67
CA THR A 119 -9.87 0.94 3.84
C THR A 119 -10.22 0.22 2.55
N VAL A 120 -9.22 -0.40 1.91
CA VAL A 120 -9.39 -1.15 0.67
C VAL A 120 -9.70 -2.61 1.00
N GLY A 121 -10.73 -3.17 0.36
CA GLY A 121 -11.11 -4.58 0.45
C GLY A 121 -11.23 -5.24 -0.91
N LEU A 122 -11.25 -6.57 -0.93
CA LEU A 122 -11.44 -7.37 -2.15
C LEU A 122 -12.79 -8.10 -2.11
N GLN A 123 -13.55 -7.98 -3.19
CA GLN A 123 -14.85 -8.62 -3.39
C GLN A 123 -14.93 -9.15 -4.83
N PRO A 124 -14.42 -10.36 -5.11
CA PRO A 124 -14.34 -10.90 -6.46
C PRO A 124 -15.71 -11.07 -7.14
N ASN A 125 -16.79 -11.21 -6.35
CA ASN A 125 -18.16 -11.39 -6.85
C ASN A 125 -18.74 -10.16 -7.59
N ILE A 126 -18.08 -9.00 -7.50
CA ILE A 126 -18.48 -7.77 -8.19
C ILE A 126 -18.18 -7.84 -9.70
N GLY A 127 -17.18 -8.64 -10.11
CA GLY A 127 -16.69 -8.73 -11.49
C GLY A 127 -15.91 -7.48 -11.93
N ALA A 128 -16.59 -6.34 -12.06
CA ALA A 128 -16.00 -5.06 -12.43
C ALA A 128 -16.65 -3.90 -11.68
N GLY A 129 -15.87 -2.84 -11.42
CA GLY A 129 -16.29 -1.67 -10.63
C GLY A 129 -15.85 -1.76 -9.17
N CYS A 130 -16.53 -1.03 -8.30
CA CYS A 130 -16.28 -1.04 -6.86
C CYS A 130 -17.56 -0.81 -6.05
N VAL A 131 -17.52 -1.23 -4.79
CA VAL A 131 -18.58 -0.93 -3.82
C VAL A 131 -17.99 -0.03 -2.74
N VAL A 132 -18.60 1.13 -2.55
CA VAL A 132 -18.19 2.12 -1.55
C VAL A 132 -19.15 2.05 -0.37
N ARG A 133 -18.62 1.73 0.81
CA ARG A 133 -19.35 1.67 2.06
C ARG A 133 -18.85 2.75 3.01
N THR A 134 -19.78 3.54 3.49
CA THR A 134 -19.59 4.47 4.62
C THR A 134 -20.19 3.86 5.88
N THR A 135 -20.15 4.56 7.00
CA THR A 135 -20.78 4.10 8.25
C THR A 135 -22.28 3.82 8.10
N ASN A 136 -22.99 4.61 7.28
CA ASN A 136 -24.45 4.59 7.22
C ASN A 136 -25.03 4.28 5.83
N LYS A 137 -24.20 4.25 4.78
CA LYS A 137 -24.65 4.10 3.38
C LYS A 137 -23.74 3.19 2.59
N LEU A 138 -24.33 2.44 1.67
CA LEU A 138 -23.64 1.61 0.68
C LEU A 138 -23.98 2.14 -0.71
N PHE A 139 -22.94 2.34 -1.53
CA PHE A 139 -23.04 2.74 -2.92
C PHE A 139 -22.40 1.65 -3.77
N ASP A 140 -23.18 1.03 -4.64
CA ASP A 140 -22.72 -0.03 -5.52
C ASP A 140 -22.50 0.54 -6.92
N PHE A 141 -21.22 0.61 -7.33
CA PHE A 141 -20.80 1.00 -8.68
C PHE A 141 -20.33 -0.23 -9.48
N SER A 142 -20.82 -1.41 -9.12
CA SER A 142 -20.52 -2.64 -9.84
C SER A 142 -21.21 -2.68 -11.20
N LEU A 143 -20.57 -3.37 -12.14
CA LEU A 143 -21.17 -3.71 -13.43
C LEU A 143 -22.44 -4.56 -13.26
N ARG A 144 -22.49 -5.39 -12.21
CA ARG A 144 -23.66 -6.20 -11.86
C ARG A 144 -24.87 -5.32 -11.53
N GLU A 145 -24.69 -4.33 -10.67
CA GLU A 145 -25.75 -3.40 -10.30
C GLU A 145 -26.19 -2.59 -11.53
N TYR A 146 -25.23 -2.15 -12.35
CA TYR A 146 -25.52 -1.47 -13.62
C TYR A 146 -26.38 -2.32 -14.58
N PHE A 147 -26.09 -3.61 -14.73
CA PHE A 147 -26.92 -4.52 -15.54
C PHE A 147 -28.29 -4.77 -14.92
N SER A 148 -28.39 -4.80 -13.60
CA SER A 148 -29.66 -4.99 -12.90
C SER A 148 -30.58 -3.78 -13.10
N GLN A 149 -30.05 -2.56 -13.02
CA GLN A 149 -30.81 -1.33 -13.23
C GLN A 149 -31.25 -1.13 -14.69
N LYS A 150 -30.45 -1.63 -15.65
CA LYS A 150 -30.73 -1.49 -17.09
C LYS A 150 -31.24 -2.79 -17.73
N ARG A 151 -31.77 -3.71 -16.93
CA ARG A 151 -32.20 -5.04 -17.39
C ARG A 151 -33.16 -4.96 -18.58
N ASP A 152 -34.19 -4.13 -18.49
CA ASP A 152 -35.21 -4.02 -19.53
C ASP A 152 -34.63 -3.49 -20.85
N PHE A 153 -33.74 -2.50 -20.75
CA PHE A 153 -33.00 -1.97 -21.90
C PHE A 153 -32.17 -3.06 -22.60
N PHE A 154 -31.52 -3.94 -21.84
CA PHE A 154 -30.75 -5.04 -22.42
C PHE A 154 -31.64 -6.12 -23.04
N ILE A 155 -32.78 -6.45 -22.43
CA ILE A 155 -33.74 -7.40 -23.00
C ILE A 155 -34.29 -6.87 -24.34
N GLU A 156 -34.66 -5.59 -24.40
CA GLU A 156 -35.14 -4.96 -25.62
C GLU A 156 -34.09 -5.03 -26.74
N LYS A 157 -32.84 -4.66 -26.44
CA LYS A 157 -31.74 -4.72 -27.42
C LYS A 157 -31.40 -6.15 -27.85
N LEU A 158 -31.53 -7.12 -26.95
CA LEU A 158 -31.29 -8.52 -27.25
C LEU A 158 -32.38 -9.09 -28.17
N HIS A 159 -33.64 -8.71 -27.98
CA HIS A 159 -34.72 -9.09 -28.90
C HIS A 159 -34.53 -8.50 -30.29
N VAL A 160 -34.08 -7.25 -30.40
CA VAL A 160 -33.76 -6.61 -31.69
C VAL A 160 -32.63 -7.36 -32.39
N ALA A 161 -31.53 -7.66 -31.68
CA ALA A 161 -30.39 -8.36 -32.26
C ALA A 161 -30.73 -9.78 -32.77
N ILE A 162 -31.52 -10.54 -32.00
CA ILE A 162 -31.97 -11.88 -32.42
C ILE A 162 -32.91 -11.82 -33.62
N SER A 163 -33.74 -10.79 -33.71
CA SER A 163 -34.67 -10.61 -34.82
C SER A 163 -33.96 -10.21 -36.12
N ASP A 164 -32.90 -9.39 -36.03
CA ASP A 164 -32.08 -9.02 -37.19
C ASP A 164 -31.28 -10.21 -37.74
N GLU A 165 -30.75 -11.09 -36.87
CA GLU A 165 -29.97 -12.26 -37.31
C GLU A 165 -30.85 -13.31 -38.02
N ALA A 166 -32.13 -13.41 -37.65
CA ALA A 166 -33.11 -14.25 -38.34
C ALA A 166 -33.48 -13.75 -39.76
N GLN A 167 -33.08 -12.53 -40.12
CA GLN A 167 -33.27 -11.94 -41.45
C GLN A 167 -31.99 -11.86 -42.28
N ALA A 168 -30.92 -12.55 -41.87
CA ALA A 168 -29.78 -12.75 -42.75
C ALA A 168 -30.26 -13.50 -44.01
N PRO A 169 -30.25 -12.87 -45.19
CA PRO A 169 -30.70 -13.53 -46.41
C PRO A 169 -29.75 -14.69 -46.70
N THR A 170 -30.32 -15.88 -46.86
CA THR A 170 -29.71 -16.99 -47.59
C THR A 170 -29.36 -16.50 -48.99
N ALA A 171 -28.19 -15.88 -49.13
CA ALA A 171 -27.54 -15.65 -50.40
C ALA A 171 -27.04 -17.02 -50.86
N ASP A 172 -27.94 -17.71 -51.54
CA ASP A 172 -27.67 -18.78 -52.48
C ASP A 172 -26.66 -18.23 -53.51
N THR A 173 -25.37 -18.38 -53.25
CA THR A 173 -24.32 -18.18 -54.25
C THR A 173 -23.28 -19.26 -54.04
N ALA A 174 -23.33 -20.20 -54.98
CA ALA A 174 -22.54 -21.40 -55.10
C ALA A 174 -21.01 -21.11 -55.12
N PRO A 175 -20.19 -22.15 -54.90
CA PRO A 175 -18.78 -22.03 -54.58
C PRO A 175 -17.90 -21.96 -55.83
N GLU A 176 -17.02 -20.96 -55.91
CA GLU A 176 -15.80 -21.04 -56.72
C GLU A 176 -14.57 -21.04 -55.80
N THR A 177 -14.06 -22.25 -55.61
CA THR A 177 -12.68 -22.60 -55.21
C THR A 177 -11.79 -22.47 -56.46
N PRO A 178 -10.43 -22.38 -56.39
CA PRO A 178 -9.48 -21.86 -55.41
C PRO A 178 -8.52 -20.81 -56.03
N GLU A 179 -7.88 -19.96 -55.22
CA GLU A 179 -6.50 -19.58 -55.56
C GLU A 179 -5.62 -19.42 -54.32
N GLN A 180 -4.73 -20.40 -54.18
CA GLN A 180 -3.56 -20.35 -53.31
C GLN A 180 -2.66 -19.19 -53.73
N SER A 181 -2.22 -18.38 -52.77
CA SER A 181 -1.01 -17.57 -52.90
C SER A 181 -0.47 -17.19 -51.52
N PRO A 182 0.84 -16.91 -51.41
CA PRO A 182 1.68 -17.56 -50.42
C PRO A 182 1.83 -16.77 -49.13
N VAL A 183 2.17 -17.53 -48.10
CA VAL A 183 2.79 -17.12 -46.84
C VAL A 183 3.82 -15.99 -47.04
N PRO A 184 3.62 -14.79 -46.48
CA PRO A 184 4.73 -13.91 -46.15
C PRO A 184 5.39 -14.46 -44.90
N GLN A 185 6.48 -15.18 -45.14
CA GLN A 185 7.47 -15.58 -44.15
C GLN A 185 8.16 -14.31 -43.63
N ALA A 186 7.51 -13.60 -42.72
CA ALA A 186 8.06 -12.42 -42.07
C ALA A 186 8.91 -12.84 -40.87
N ALA A 187 10.19 -13.04 -41.17
CA ALA A 187 11.35 -12.71 -40.33
C ALA A 187 11.19 -12.96 -38.82
N ALA A 188 11.57 -14.17 -38.41
CA ALA A 188 12.14 -14.39 -37.09
C ALA A 188 13.39 -13.50 -36.95
N THR A 189 13.26 -12.38 -36.26
CA THR A 189 14.41 -11.63 -35.76
C THR A 189 15.00 -12.42 -34.59
N PRO A 190 16.27 -12.83 -34.64
CA PRO A 190 16.94 -13.45 -33.51
C PRO A 190 17.23 -12.36 -32.49
N VAL A 191 16.54 -12.37 -31.35
CA VAL A 191 17.03 -11.63 -30.18
C VAL A 191 18.17 -12.43 -29.58
N GLU A 192 19.35 -12.04 -30.02
CA GLU A 192 20.66 -12.29 -29.48
C GLU A 192 20.64 -12.31 -27.94
N GLN A 193 20.75 -13.51 -27.37
CA GLN A 193 21.14 -13.69 -25.98
C GLN A 193 22.63 -13.34 -25.86
N PRO A 194 23.02 -12.31 -25.10
CA PRO A 194 24.39 -12.19 -24.66
C PRO A 194 24.67 -13.30 -23.63
N ARG A 195 25.21 -14.42 -24.11
CA ARG A 195 26.11 -15.25 -23.32
C ARG A 195 27.37 -14.43 -23.07
N SER A 196 27.49 -13.84 -21.88
CA SER A 196 28.80 -13.62 -21.29
C SER A 196 28.91 -14.45 -20.04
N ALA A 197 29.58 -15.59 -20.20
CA ALA A 197 30.25 -16.29 -19.13
C ALA A 197 31.29 -15.35 -18.51
N ALA A 198 31.32 -15.25 -17.18
CA ALA A 198 32.54 -15.29 -16.38
C ALA A 198 32.24 -15.01 -14.90
N GLN A 199 32.67 -15.95 -14.05
CA GLN A 199 33.15 -15.74 -12.67
C GLN A 199 32.12 -15.31 -11.60
N GLN A 200 31.92 -15.99 -10.47
CA GLN A 200 32.86 -16.74 -9.62
C GLN A 200 32.13 -17.82 -8.78
N PRO A 201 32.83 -18.89 -8.34
CA PRO A 201 32.39 -19.72 -7.23
C PRO A 201 32.75 -19.00 -5.91
N VAL A 202 31.77 -18.45 -5.21
CA VAL A 202 32.00 -17.98 -3.83
C VAL A 202 31.67 -19.13 -2.90
N LEU A 203 32.74 -19.64 -2.29
CA LEU A 203 32.77 -20.56 -1.16
C LEU A 203 31.59 -20.32 -0.21
N ALA A 204 30.93 -21.42 0.15
CA ALA A 204 30.29 -21.54 1.44
C ALA A 204 31.35 -21.28 2.52
N GLN A 205 31.32 -20.09 3.11
CA GLN A 205 31.96 -19.86 4.40
C GLN A 205 31.00 -20.40 5.45
N GLU A 206 31.31 -21.59 5.96
CA GLU A 206 30.90 -22.01 7.30
C GLU A 206 31.20 -20.86 8.26
N THR A 207 30.16 -20.20 8.74
CA THR A 207 30.25 -19.40 9.95
C THR A 207 30.58 -20.35 11.09
N VAL A 208 31.87 -20.44 11.39
CA VAL A 208 32.41 -20.99 12.63
C VAL A 208 31.81 -20.17 13.76
N THR A 209 30.82 -20.75 14.44
CA THR A 209 30.31 -20.25 15.71
C THR A 209 31.48 -20.24 16.70
N PRO A 210 31.86 -19.09 17.29
CA PRO A 210 32.89 -19.06 18.31
C PRO A 210 32.42 -19.88 19.54
N PRO A 211 33.32 -20.65 20.18
CA PRO A 211 32.99 -21.40 21.37
C PRO A 211 32.53 -20.45 22.48
N ILE A 212 31.41 -20.81 23.09
CA ILE A 212 30.88 -20.17 24.29
C ILE A 212 32.00 -20.17 25.36
N PRO A 213 32.40 -18.99 25.89
CA PRO A 213 33.38 -18.94 26.97
C PRO A 213 32.83 -19.67 28.19
N ALA A 214 33.65 -20.56 28.75
CA ALA A 214 33.32 -21.31 29.96
C ALA A 214 32.94 -20.36 31.10
N PRO A 215 31.92 -20.69 31.92
CA PRO A 215 31.55 -19.90 33.08
C PRO A 215 32.75 -19.78 34.03
N ALA A 216 33.04 -18.54 34.45
CA ALA A 216 34.09 -18.27 35.42
C ALA A 216 33.83 -19.06 36.72
N PRO A 217 34.88 -19.65 37.33
CA PRO A 217 34.74 -20.36 38.60
C PRO A 217 34.25 -19.40 39.67
N LEU A 218 33.21 -19.82 40.38
CA LEU A 218 32.68 -19.14 41.56
C LEU A 218 33.82 -18.96 42.59
N PRO A 219 33.97 -17.77 43.20
CA PRO A 219 34.90 -17.59 44.31
C PRO A 219 34.48 -18.52 45.45
N ALA A 220 35.45 -19.29 45.95
CA ALA A 220 35.28 -20.11 47.13
C ALA A 220 34.83 -19.23 48.30
N GLU A 221 33.70 -19.57 48.93
CA GLU A 221 33.34 -19.03 50.23
C GLU A 221 34.43 -19.44 51.22
N GLU A 222 35.30 -18.49 51.56
CA GLU A 222 36.15 -18.55 52.74
C GLU A 222 35.23 -18.63 53.95
N ASN A 223 35.07 -19.86 54.43
CA ASN A 223 34.42 -20.18 55.70
C ASN A 223 35.35 -19.69 56.83
N GLY A 224 35.28 -18.39 57.09
CA GLY A 224 35.94 -17.72 58.20
C GLY A 224 35.26 -18.13 59.51
N GLY A 225 35.72 -19.25 60.07
CA GLY A 225 35.55 -19.53 61.48
C GLY A 225 36.31 -18.51 62.31
N SER A 226 35.62 -17.88 63.26
CA SER A 226 36.24 -17.24 64.42
C SER A 226 35.27 -17.18 65.59
N ALA A 227 35.76 -17.78 66.68
CA ALA A 227 35.37 -17.71 68.09
C ALA A 227 34.07 -18.41 68.51
#